data_AF-A0A968FQN6-F1
#
_entry.id   AF-A0A968FQN6-F1
#
_cell.length_a   1.000
_cell.length_b   1.000
_cell.length_c   1.000
_cell.angle_alpha   90.00
_cell.angle_beta   90.00
_cell.angle_gamma   90.00
#
_symmetry.space_group_name_H-M   'P 1'
#
loop_
_entity.id
_entity.type
_entity.pdbx_description
1 polymer ?
#
loop_
_entity_poly.entity_id
_entity_poly.type
_entity_poly.pdbx_seq_one_letter_code
_entity_poly.pdbx_strand_id
1 'polypeptide(L)'
;MVLLLVFEGCYQKKVEEAFDGDFSSEENNRVISEYCQSCHLHRNFSPADHVEEKTLLYNRKVFRLATECRTCHYLEKQMKLNDFIRHTRRPKEANTGQYREFELGVLKEQREK
;
A
#
# COMPACT_ATOMS: atom_id res chain seq x y z
N MET A 1 -2.24 38.46 6.75
CA MET A 1 -1.17 37.45 6.65
C MET A 1 -1.78 36.21 6.03
N VAL A 2 -1.36 35.84 4.82
CA VAL A 2 -1.81 34.63 4.14
C VAL A 2 -0.84 33.51 4.53
N LEU A 3 -1.25 32.63 5.43
CA LEU A 3 -0.52 31.41 5.75
C LEU A 3 -0.95 30.36 4.72
N LEU A 4 -0.32 30.35 3.54
CA LEU A 4 -0.58 29.37 2.50
C LEU A 4 0.08 28.03 2.90
N LEU A 5 -0.78 27.06 3.13
CA LEU A 5 -0.54 25.68 3.53
C LEU A 5 0.48 24.98 2.61
N VAL A 6 1.65 24.61 3.15
CA VAL A 6 2.67 23.78 2.47
C VAL A 6 2.52 22.29 2.83
N PHE A 7 1.32 21.86 3.25
CA PHE A 7 1.13 20.54 3.87
C PHE A 7 1.04 19.37 2.88
N GLU A 8 0.80 19.63 1.59
CA GLU A 8 0.64 18.56 0.59
C GLU A 8 1.93 17.76 0.37
N GLY A 9 3.09 18.41 0.37
CA GLY A 9 4.38 17.75 0.13
C GLY A 9 4.85 16.85 1.28
N CYS A 10 4.63 17.25 2.54
CA CYS A 10 4.95 16.41 3.70
C CYS A 10 4.04 15.18 3.79
N TYR A 11 2.78 15.34 3.40
CA TYR A 11 1.81 14.24 3.40
C TYR A 11 2.20 13.17 2.37
N GLN A 12 2.60 13.56 1.16
CA GLN A 12 3.00 12.61 0.11
C GLN A 12 4.28 11.83 0.46
N LYS A 13 5.29 12.48 1.04
CA LYS A 13 6.51 11.78 1.51
C LYS A 13 6.17 10.70 2.55
N LYS A 14 5.29 11.03 3.50
CA LYS A 14 4.87 10.07 4.53
C LYS A 14 4.13 8.86 3.93
N VAL A 15 3.34 9.09 2.88
CA VAL A 15 2.66 8.01 2.16
C VAL A 15 3.67 7.12 1.44
N GLU A 16 4.67 7.69 0.78
CA GLU A 16 5.76 6.91 0.15
C GLU A 16 6.50 6.04 1.17
N GLU A 17 6.96 6.62 2.28
CA GLU A 17 7.66 5.91 3.36
C GLU A 17 6.79 4.77 3.94
N ALA A 18 5.47 4.99 4.08
CA ALA A 18 4.55 3.96 4.53
C ALA A 18 4.38 2.81 3.52
N PHE A 19 4.38 3.11 2.21
CA PHE A 19 4.38 2.09 1.15
C PHE A 19 5.73 1.37 1.01
N ASP A 20 6.84 2.03 1.36
CA ASP A 20 8.18 1.45 1.41
C ASP A 20 8.42 0.63 2.69
N GLY A 21 7.56 0.78 3.70
CA GLY A 21 7.53 -0.03 4.91
C GLY A 21 8.40 0.52 6.03
N ASP A 22 8.69 1.82 6.00
CA ASP A 22 9.63 2.48 6.90
C ASP A 22 9.09 2.68 8.33
N PHE A 23 7.79 2.41 8.57
CA PHE A 23 7.18 2.43 9.90
C PHE A 23 6.74 1.03 10.37
N SER A 24 6.15 0.95 11.56
CA SER A 24 5.49 -0.27 12.03
C SER A 24 4.34 -0.66 11.11
N SER A 25 4.00 -1.95 11.06
CA SER A 25 2.89 -2.44 10.22
C SER A 25 1.56 -1.72 10.52
N GLU A 26 1.31 -1.38 11.79
CA GLU A 26 0.15 -0.60 12.20
C GLU A 26 0.18 0.83 11.65
N GLU A 27 1.30 1.54 11.80
CA GLU A 27 1.43 2.93 11.32
C GLU A 27 1.44 2.99 9.79
N ASN A 28 2.10 2.06 9.10
CA ASN A 28 2.05 1.95 7.65
C ASN A 28 0.59 1.81 7.18
N ASN A 29 -0.16 0.89 7.78
CA ASN A 29 -1.56 0.68 7.43
C ASN A 29 -2.43 1.88 7.71
N ARG A 30 -2.21 2.57 8.84
CA ARG A 30 -2.94 3.79 9.17
C ARG A 30 -2.72 4.88 8.12
N VAL A 31 -1.46 5.19 7.81
CA VAL A 31 -1.10 6.21 6.82
C VAL A 31 -1.64 5.86 5.43
N ILE A 32 -1.48 4.62 4.98
CA ILE A 32 -2.00 4.18 3.67
C ILE A 32 -3.53 4.22 3.63
N SER A 33 -4.19 3.85 4.72
CA SER A 33 -5.66 3.87 4.80
C SER A 33 -6.21 5.30 4.77
N GLU A 34 -5.60 6.22 5.51
CA GLU A 34 -5.93 7.65 5.47
C GLU A 34 -5.74 8.21 4.06
N TYR A 35 -4.65 7.85 3.38
CA TYR A 35 -4.42 8.21 1.98
C TYR A 35 -5.52 7.65 1.06
N CYS A 36 -5.89 6.39 1.20
CA CYS A 36 -6.98 5.79 0.42
C CYS A 36 -8.32 6.49 0.67
N GLN A 37 -8.64 6.84 1.92
CA GLN A 37 -9.87 7.52 2.32
C GLN A 37 -9.90 9.01 1.93
N SER A 38 -8.74 9.64 1.73
CA SER A 38 -8.65 11.01 1.20
C SER A 38 -9.22 11.12 -0.22
N CYS A 39 -9.20 10.03 -0.99
CA CYS A 39 -9.86 9.98 -2.29
C CYS A 39 -11.39 10.01 -2.11
N HIS A 40 -12.07 10.95 -2.77
CA HIS A 40 -13.52 11.15 -2.65
C HIS A 40 -14.37 9.89 -2.84
N LEU A 41 -13.91 8.94 -3.67
CA LEU A 41 -14.60 7.68 -3.98
C LEU A 41 -14.54 6.64 -2.85
N HIS A 42 -13.71 6.86 -1.83
CA HIS A 42 -13.39 5.89 -0.78
C HIS A 42 -13.65 6.42 0.63
N ARG A 43 -14.48 7.45 0.82
CA ARG A 43 -14.77 7.98 2.17
C ARG A 43 -15.32 6.95 3.15
N ASN A 44 -16.05 5.95 2.65
CA ASN A 44 -16.59 4.84 3.45
C ASN A 44 -15.73 3.57 3.34
N PHE A 45 -14.48 3.70 2.91
CA PHE A 45 -13.55 2.57 2.79
C PHE A 45 -13.20 2.03 4.18
N SER A 46 -13.51 0.75 4.39
CA SER A 46 -13.00 -0.05 5.51
C SER A 46 -11.77 -0.82 5.02
N PRO A 47 -10.55 -0.49 5.50
CA PRO A 47 -9.34 -1.21 5.11
C PRO A 47 -9.39 -2.69 5.49
N ALA A 48 -9.97 -3.00 6.65
CA ALA A 48 -10.11 -4.37 7.15
C ALA A 48 -11.00 -5.21 6.23
N ASP A 49 -12.22 -4.73 5.97
CA ASP A 49 -13.17 -5.44 5.09
C ASP A 49 -12.61 -5.57 3.67
N HIS A 50 -11.90 -4.54 3.19
CA HIS A 50 -11.26 -4.58 1.88
C HIS A 50 -10.21 -5.67 1.78
N VAL A 51 -9.32 -5.78 2.77
CA VAL A 51 -8.30 -6.83 2.80
C VAL A 51 -8.97 -8.20 2.92
N GLU A 52 -9.94 -8.36 3.81
CA GLU A 52 -10.67 -9.63 3.98
C GLU A 52 -11.32 -10.08 2.67
N GLU A 53 -12.00 -9.19 1.96
CA GLU A 53 -12.69 -9.51 0.70
C GLU A 53 -11.69 -9.78 -0.45
N LYS A 54 -10.69 -8.91 -0.64
CA LYS A 54 -9.83 -8.96 -1.83
C LYS A 54 -8.77 -10.05 -1.76
N THR A 55 -8.30 -10.42 -0.58
CA THR A 55 -7.27 -11.46 -0.41
C THR A 55 -7.78 -12.85 -0.84
N LEU A 56 -9.09 -13.09 -0.80
CA LEU A 56 -9.74 -14.33 -1.27
C LEU A 56 -9.57 -14.58 -2.78
N LEU A 57 -9.30 -13.53 -3.56
CA LEU A 57 -9.09 -13.64 -5.01
C LEU A 57 -7.69 -14.17 -5.37
N TYR A 58 -6.78 -14.20 -4.40
CA TYR A 58 -5.41 -14.64 -4.60
C TYR A 58 -5.24 -16.12 -4.25
N ASN A 59 -4.40 -16.82 -5.01
CA ASN A 59 -3.99 -18.20 -4.75
C ASN A 59 -2.66 -18.26 -3.99
N ARG A 60 -1.84 -17.21 -4.09
CA ARG A 60 -0.50 -17.17 -3.47
C ARG A 60 -0.62 -16.78 -2.00
N LYS A 61 0.12 -17.49 -1.14
CA LYS A 61 0.06 -17.35 0.33
C LYS A 61 0.34 -15.92 0.81
N VAL A 62 1.34 -15.25 0.22
CA VAL A 62 1.73 -13.88 0.61
C VAL A 62 0.57 -12.89 0.47
N PHE A 63 -0.19 -12.97 -0.61
CA PHE A 63 -1.35 -12.10 -0.81
C PHE A 63 -2.57 -12.57 -0.02
N ARG A 64 -2.82 -13.89 0.08
CA ARG A 64 -3.94 -14.43 0.86
C ARG A 64 -3.90 -14.08 2.35
N LEU A 65 -2.69 -13.94 2.89
CA LEU A 65 -2.45 -13.62 4.31
C LEU A 65 -2.00 -12.18 4.48
N ALA A 66 -2.22 -11.33 3.48
CA ALA A 66 -1.86 -9.93 3.58
C ALA A 66 -2.62 -9.29 4.74
N THR A 67 -1.88 -8.65 5.65
CA THR A 67 -2.43 -7.79 6.69
C THR A 67 -2.14 -6.32 6.41
N GLU A 68 -1.31 -6.04 5.40
CA GLU A 68 -0.93 -4.68 5.02
C GLU A 68 -1.37 -4.32 3.61
N CYS A 69 -1.82 -3.08 3.43
CA CYS A 69 -2.22 -2.57 2.12
C CYS A 69 -1.08 -2.65 1.09
N ARG A 70 0.17 -2.41 1.55
CA ARG A 70 1.38 -2.44 0.73
C ARG A 70 1.77 -3.83 0.20
N THR A 71 1.18 -4.89 0.74
CA THR A 71 1.39 -6.25 0.21
C THR A 71 0.78 -6.35 -1.19
N CYS A 72 -0.44 -5.82 -1.39
CA CYS A 72 -1.13 -5.85 -2.68
C CYS A 72 -0.87 -4.59 -3.52
N HIS A 73 -0.63 -3.44 -2.88
CA HIS A 73 -0.44 -2.15 -3.54
C HIS A 73 0.99 -1.65 -3.44
N TYR A 74 1.45 -0.90 -4.44
CA TYR A 74 2.76 -0.24 -4.41
C TYR A 74 2.69 1.08 -5.17
N LEU A 75 3.66 1.95 -4.92
CA LEU A 75 3.77 3.23 -5.60
C LEU A 75 4.86 3.19 -6.65
N GLU A 76 4.58 3.79 -7.80
CA GLU A 76 5.54 4.10 -8.83
C GLU A 76 5.77 5.62 -8.82
N LYS A 77 6.96 6.05 -8.39
CA LYS A 77 7.33 7.47 -8.33
C LYS A 77 7.39 8.04 -9.74
N GLN A 78 6.74 9.18 -9.95
CA GLN A 78 6.85 9.92 -11.19
C GLN A 78 8.06 10.88 -11.11
N MET A 79 8.60 11.27 -12.26
CA MET A 79 9.73 12.22 -12.33
C MET A 79 9.38 13.63 -11.83
N LYS A 80 8.09 13.93 -11.62
CA LYS A 80 7.62 15.19 -11.06
C LYS A 80 7.66 15.13 -9.53
N LEU A 81 8.07 16.23 -8.90
CA LEU A 81 8.17 16.32 -7.45
C LEU A 81 6.81 16.05 -6.79
N ASN A 82 6.79 15.07 -5.90
CA ASN A 82 5.62 14.63 -5.13
C ASN A 82 4.47 14.11 -5.99
N ASP A 83 4.73 13.27 -6.98
CA ASP A 83 3.68 12.56 -7.70
C ASP A 83 4.01 11.08 -7.81
N PHE A 84 3.00 10.23 -7.60
CA PHE A 84 3.16 8.79 -7.65
C PHE A 84 1.89 8.14 -8.19
N ILE A 85 2.09 7.05 -8.93
CA ILE A 85 0.99 6.21 -9.39
C ILE A 85 0.89 5.02 -8.45
N ARG A 86 -0.29 4.80 -7.88
CA ARG A 86 -0.56 3.59 -7.10
C ARG A 86 -0.92 2.44 -8.02
N HIS A 87 -0.10 1.40 -8.00
CA HIS A 87 -0.34 0.15 -8.69
C HIS A 87 -0.91 -0.91 -7.75
N THR A 88 -1.43 -1.98 -8.35
CA THR A 88 -1.92 -3.16 -7.64
C THR A 88 -1.29 -4.38 -8.27
N ARG A 89 -0.72 -5.26 -7.47
CA ARG A 89 -0.31 -6.60 -7.88
C ARG A 89 -1.57 -7.42 -8.07
N ARG A 90 -2.20 -7.38 -9.25
CA ARG A 90 -3.59 -7.84 -9.41
C ARG A 90 -3.69 -9.35 -9.21
N PRO A 91 -4.85 -9.87 -8.76
CA PRO A 91 -5.02 -11.32 -8.56
C PRO A 91 -4.68 -12.14 -9.80
N LYS A 92 -5.09 -11.68 -10.99
CA LYS A 92 -4.81 -12.37 -12.26
C LYS A 92 -3.31 -12.57 -12.51
N GLU A 93 -2.50 -11.57 -12.21
CA GLU A 93 -1.04 -11.54 -12.42
C GLU A 93 -0.31 -12.27 -11.29
N ALA A 94 -0.74 -12.05 -10.06
CA ALA A 94 -0.20 -12.74 -8.89
C ALA A 94 -0.43 -14.26 -8.97
N ASN A 95 -1.60 -14.70 -9.41
CA ASN A 95 -1.95 -16.11 -9.48
C ASN A 95 -1.16 -16.88 -10.55
N THR A 96 -0.60 -16.19 -11.55
CA THR A 96 0.33 -16.78 -12.52
C THR A 96 1.79 -16.73 -12.07
N GLY A 97 2.07 -16.18 -10.87
CA GLY A 97 3.40 -16.13 -10.28
C GLY A 97 4.26 -14.96 -10.78
N GLN A 98 3.66 -13.94 -11.38
CA GLN A 98 4.38 -12.76 -11.92
C GLN A 98 5.18 -11.99 -10.86
N TYR A 99 4.82 -12.11 -9.59
CA TYR A 99 5.47 -11.38 -8.48
C TYR A 99 6.35 -12.27 -7.59
N ARG A 100 6.92 -13.34 -8.14
CA ARG A 100 7.69 -14.33 -7.34
C ARG A 100 8.84 -13.73 -6.54
N GLU A 101 9.59 -12.78 -7.11
CA GLU A 101 10.72 -12.13 -6.41
C GLU A 101 10.23 -11.32 -5.21
N PHE A 102 9.15 -10.55 -5.39
CA PHE A 102 8.49 -9.82 -4.32
C PHE A 102 7.98 -10.77 -3.22
N GLU A 103 7.33 -11.88 -3.60
CA GLU A 103 6.84 -12.87 -2.64
C GLU A 103 7.96 -13.44 -1.76
N LEU A 104 9.14 -13.70 -2.35
CA LEU A 104 10.31 -14.17 -1.61
C LEU A 104 10.84 -13.11 -0.63
N GLY A 105 10.84 -11.85 -1.03
CA GLY A 105 11.20 -10.72 -0.15
C GLY A 105 10.30 -10.63 1.08
N VAL A 106 8.97 -10.64 0.88
CA VAL A 106 8.01 -10.58 1.98
C VAL A 106 8.16 -11.77 2.93
N LEU A 107 8.33 -12.98 2.40
CA LEU A 107 8.51 -14.17 3.22
C LEU A 107 9.82 -14.17 4.02
N LYS A 108 10.83 -13.44 3.55
CA LYS A 108 12.09 -13.27 4.27
C LYS A 108 11.90 -12.27 5.42
N GLU A 109 11.32 -11.11 5.15
CA GLU A 109 11.02 -10.08 6.16
C GLU A 109 10.16 -10.64 7.30
N GLN A 110 9.16 -11.47 6.99
CA GLN A 110 8.29 -12.11 7.99
C GLN A 110 9.01 -13.12 8.88
N ARG A 111 10.19 -13.63 8.51
CA ARG A 111 10.99 -14.53 9.35
C ARG A 111 11.97 -13.78 10.25
N GLU A 112 12.32 -12.56 9.86
CA GLU A 112 13.32 -11.73 10.53
C GLU A 112 12.69 -10.77 11.56
N LYS A 113 11.36 -10.57 11.48
CA LYS A 113 10.53 -9.93 12.51
C LYS A 113 10.08 -10.93 13.56
#